data_AF-A0A3D0TI09-F1
#
_entry.id   AF-A0A3D0TI09-F1
#
_cell.length_a   1.000
_cell.length_b   1.000
_cell.length_c   1.000
_cell.angle_alpha   90.00
_cell.angle_beta   90.00
_cell.angle_gamma   90.00
#
_symmetry.space_group_name_H-M   'P 1'
#
loop_
_entity.id
_entity.type
_entity.pdbx_description
1 polymer ?
#
loop_
_entity_poly.entity_id
_entity_poly.type
_entity_poly.pdbx_seq_one_letter_code
_entity_poly.pdbx_strand_id
1 'polypeptide(L)'
;MSGLKILKILPLILIFGLVSCTDKLQFSTSISPSVELNSIRTLAIGDVRILQNDELTMNDQLGNWTVRQKNLETKGLEKFVKLSLISNLSRFSDYNIVDLAEFSTMFSDELKSIKPVGGMSIKEIDAVLNLKLAVRVVTQNGQFERVKSFSRRTSRKVGKKWKTVEHISQDRKITEPYQTRTASIFMTGELVKVSGGKIRLLKTFSEVSVVSMGSGFVPGSFTQSVDGNYLSFFNGDDRSKEEKIGNLPLLALDHETLGTLPNGSANMSYRLALQISNMILPKFARYTVLATRTIDSGGDEAAVNYLKQARVMKAKEKIEEIISSTEDKSAENLYNLGICYEALGEPRIAIQLYEEALRLDEANSNVIEALGALQNKIL
;
A
#
# COMPACT_ATOMS: atom_id res chain seq x y z
N MET A 1 66.57 26.34 -35.92
CA MET A 1 66.67 26.69 -34.48
C MET A 1 65.41 26.16 -33.82
N SER A 2 65.41 24.93 -33.30
CA SER A 2 65.94 24.49 -31.99
C SER A 2 65.09 24.98 -30.81
N GLY A 3 64.59 24.03 -30.01
CA GLY A 3 63.98 24.25 -28.68
C GLY A 3 62.62 23.56 -28.50
N LEU A 4 62.51 22.22 -28.47
CA LEU A 4 62.73 21.32 -27.32
C LEU A 4 61.55 21.24 -26.31
N LYS A 5 60.80 20.13 -26.42
CA LYS A 5 60.20 19.22 -25.40
C LYS A 5 59.53 19.81 -24.15
N ILE A 6 58.29 19.36 -23.88
CA ILE A 6 57.95 18.43 -22.78
C ILE A 6 56.69 17.64 -23.16
N LEU A 7 56.86 16.33 -23.25
CA LEU A 7 55.82 15.31 -23.22
C LEU A 7 55.82 14.78 -21.78
N LYS A 8 54.65 14.66 -21.11
CA LYS A 8 54.28 13.51 -20.25
C LYS A 8 52.97 13.70 -19.47
N ILE A 9 52.08 12.73 -19.70
CA ILE A 9 51.22 12.03 -18.72
C ILE A 9 49.96 12.75 -18.25
N LEU A 10 48.83 12.34 -18.82
CA LEU A 10 47.64 12.06 -18.04
C LEU A 10 47.13 10.67 -18.44
N PRO A 11 47.13 9.65 -17.56
CA PRO A 11 46.52 8.38 -17.88
C PRO A 11 45.00 8.61 -17.79
N LEU A 12 44.32 8.63 -18.92
CA LEU A 12 42.88 8.39 -18.91
C LEU A 12 42.71 6.91 -18.59
N ILE A 13 42.70 6.62 -17.30
CA ILE A 13 42.28 5.34 -16.75
C ILE A 13 40.89 5.09 -17.32
N LEU A 14 40.83 4.19 -18.31
CA LEU A 14 39.60 3.50 -18.65
C LEU A 14 39.27 2.65 -17.42
N ILE A 15 38.55 3.24 -16.46
CA ILE A 15 37.72 2.48 -15.55
C ILE A 15 36.65 1.88 -16.48
N PHE A 16 36.97 0.73 -17.08
CA PHE A 16 35.96 -0.30 -17.25
C PHE A 16 35.50 -0.63 -15.84
N GLY A 17 34.54 0.17 -15.36
CA GLY A 17 33.62 -0.32 -14.37
C GLY A 17 32.98 -1.52 -15.03
N LEU A 18 33.39 -2.71 -14.62
CA LEU A 18 32.59 -3.92 -14.78
C LEU A 18 31.27 -3.60 -14.09
N VAL A 19 30.35 -2.98 -14.82
CA VAL A 19 28.94 -3.06 -14.50
C VAL A 19 28.63 -4.51 -14.81
N SER A 20 28.90 -5.38 -13.84
CA SER A 20 28.26 -6.68 -13.79
C SER A 20 26.78 -6.36 -13.81
N CYS A 21 26.16 -6.46 -14.99
CA CYS A 21 24.71 -6.50 -15.11
C CYS A 21 24.28 -7.77 -14.37
N THR A 22 24.07 -7.66 -13.06
CA THR A 22 23.43 -8.71 -12.27
C THR A 22 22.02 -8.84 -12.81
N ASP A 23 21.73 -9.97 -13.46
CA ASP A 23 20.41 -10.24 -14.02
C ASP A 23 19.39 -10.36 -12.88
N LYS A 24 18.22 -9.73 -13.05
CA LYS A 24 17.16 -9.72 -12.03
C LYS A 24 15.86 -10.26 -12.62
N LEU A 25 15.14 -11.03 -11.83
CA LEU A 25 13.80 -11.52 -12.16
C LEU A 25 12.76 -10.77 -11.30
N GLN A 26 11.74 -10.23 -11.95
CA GLN A 26 10.63 -9.55 -11.28
C GLN A 26 9.34 -10.35 -11.45
N PHE A 27 8.61 -10.57 -10.37
CA PHE A 27 7.39 -11.39 -10.36
C PHE A 27 6.49 -11.03 -9.18
N SER A 28 5.23 -11.43 -9.27
CA SER A 28 4.26 -11.30 -8.19
C SER A 28 4.43 -12.43 -7.18
N THR A 29 4.68 -12.10 -5.92
CA THR A 29 4.74 -13.09 -4.81
C THR A 29 3.65 -12.80 -3.79
N SER A 30 3.07 -13.87 -3.23
CA SER A 30 2.12 -13.76 -2.13
C SER A 30 2.87 -13.72 -0.82
N ILE A 31 2.54 -12.76 0.04
CA ILE A 31 3.05 -12.72 1.42
C ILE A 31 1.94 -13.21 2.32
N SER A 32 2.26 -14.22 3.12
CA SER A 32 1.36 -14.71 4.17
C SER A 32 1.55 -13.89 5.46
N PRO A 33 0.49 -13.76 6.27
CA PRO A 33 0.60 -13.26 7.64
C PRO A 33 1.65 -14.04 8.47
N SER A 34 2.14 -13.45 9.57
CA SER A 34 3.10 -14.10 10.46
C SER A 34 2.68 -15.47 10.94
N VAL A 35 3.66 -16.36 11.10
CA VAL A 35 3.46 -17.75 11.55
C VAL A 35 2.66 -17.80 12.87
N GLU A 36 2.87 -16.83 13.74
CA GLU A 36 2.14 -16.64 15.00
C GLU A 36 0.62 -16.51 14.82
N LEU A 37 0.19 -15.96 13.68
CA LEU A 37 -1.21 -15.74 13.31
C LEU A 37 -1.84 -16.96 12.61
N ASN A 38 -1.06 -17.94 12.16
CA ASN A 38 -1.59 -19.17 11.57
C ASN A 38 -2.41 -20.00 12.56
N SER A 39 -2.21 -19.78 13.87
CA SER A 39 -2.96 -20.46 14.92
C SER A 39 -4.36 -19.88 15.18
N ILE A 40 -4.70 -18.76 14.53
CA ILE A 40 -5.98 -18.06 14.70
C ILE A 40 -6.91 -18.51 13.57
N ARG A 41 -8.12 -18.97 13.91
CA ARG A 41 -9.18 -19.26 12.94
C ARG A 41 -10.33 -18.28 13.08
N THR A 42 -10.71 -17.95 14.32
CA THR A 42 -11.74 -16.96 14.63
C THR A 42 -11.11 -15.69 15.20
N LEU A 43 -11.22 -14.57 14.48
CA LEU A 43 -10.70 -13.27 14.89
C LEU A 43 -11.85 -12.33 15.22
N ALA A 44 -11.93 -11.89 16.47
CA ALA A 44 -12.89 -10.88 16.88
C ALA A 44 -12.32 -9.46 16.73
N ILE A 45 -13.13 -8.53 16.22
CA ILE A 45 -12.81 -7.10 16.21
C ILE A 45 -13.35 -6.50 17.52
N GLY A 46 -12.44 -6.12 18.40
CA GLY A 46 -12.73 -5.59 19.73
C GLY A 46 -12.95 -4.08 19.72
N ASP A 47 -12.21 -3.39 20.59
CA ASP A 47 -12.32 -1.94 20.76
C ASP A 47 -11.57 -1.19 19.65
N VAL A 48 -12.22 -0.18 19.08
CA VAL A 48 -11.59 0.82 18.22
C VAL A 48 -11.78 2.18 18.89
N ARG A 49 -10.68 2.78 19.37
CA ARG A 49 -10.72 4.01 20.16
C ARG A 49 -9.92 5.13 19.53
N ILE A 50 -10.50 6.33 19.47
CA ILE A 50 -9.78 7.55 19.08
C ILE A 50 -9.26 8.24 20.33
N LEU A 51 -7.94 8.27 20.49
CA LEU A 51 -7.24 8.87 21.63
C LEU A 51 -6.97 10.36 21.45
N GLN A 52 -6.73 10.79 20.21
CA GLN A 52 -6.44 12.19 19.87
C GLN A 52 -7.04 12.55 18.52
N ASN A 53 -7.62 13.75 18.43
CA ASN A 53 -8.35 14.23 17.27
C ASN A 53 -8.18 15.75 17.09
N ASP A 54 -7.12 16.15 16.37
CA ASP A 54 -6.80 17.55 16.13
C ASP A 54 -7.23 18.00 14.72
N GLU A 55 -7.77 19.20 14.59
CA GLU A 55 -7.90 19.91 13.31
C GLU A 55 -7.14 21.25 13.37
N LEU A 56 -6.22 21.43 12.43
CA LEU A 56 -5.44 22.65 12.24
C LEU A 56 -5.87 23.31 10.94
N THR A 57 -6.29 24.58 11.01
CA THR A 57 -6.51 25.42 9.83
C THR A 57 -5.42 26.47 9.76
N MET A 58 -4.65 26.43 8.69
CA MET A 58 -3.60 27.39 8.36
C MET A 58 -4.11 28.30 7.25
N ASN A 59 -4.01 29.61 7.43
CA ASN A 59 -4.30 30.58 6.38
C ASN A 59 -3.04 31.39 6.06
N ASP A 60 -2.65 31.39 4.78
CA ASP A 60 -1.50 32.07 4.22
C ASP A 60 -1.94 33.25 3.33
N GLN A 61 -1.59 34.46 3.76
CA GLN A 61 -1.77 35.67 2.99
C GLN A 61 -0.41 36.16 2.48
N LEU A 62 0.06 35.59 1.36
CA LEU A 62 1.32 35.97 0.71
C LEU A 62 2.54 35.94 1.66
N GLY A 63 2.62 34.91 2.50
CA GLY A 63 3.67 34.73 3.50
C GLY A 63 3.29 35.18 4.91
N ASN A 64 2.13 35.81 5.11
CA ASN A 64 1.60 36.08 6.44
C ASN A 64 0.69 34.94 6.91
N TRP A 65 1.18 34.15 7.86
CA TRP A 65 0.51 32.93 8.33
C TRP A 65 -0.31 33.15 9.58
N THR A 66 -1.53 32.60 9.58
CA THR A 66 -2.36 32.46 10.79
C THR A 66 -2.75 31.00 10.98
N VAL A 67 -2.75 30.54 12.23
CA VAL A 67 -3.07 29.15 12.59
C VAL A 67 -4.24 29.15 13.57
N ARG A 68 -5.21 28.27 13.33
CA ARG A 68 -6.31 27.97 14.25
C ARG A 68 -6.34 26.48 14.54
N GLN A 69 -6.47 26.13 15.82
CA GLN A 69 -6.63 24.75 16.26
C GLN A 69 -8.01 24.56 16.88
N LYS A 70 -8.61 23.41 16.60
CA LYS A 70 -9.83 22.93 17.27
C LYS A 70 -9.83 21.41 17.30
N ASN A 71 -10.76 20.83 18.05
CA ASN A 71 -10.98 19.38 18.03
C ASN A 71 -11.66 18.97 16.71
N LEU A 72 -11.17 17.88 16.14
CA LEU A 72 -11.75 17.27 14.95
C LEU A 72 -13.04 16.53 15.32
N GLU A 73 -14.12 16.74 14.56
CA GLU A 73 -15.35 15.96 14.71
C GLU A 73 -15.14 14.54 14.17
N THR A 74 -15.15 13.56 15.05
CA THR A 74 -14.90 12.15 14.74
C THR A 74 -16.11 11.25 15.00
N LYS A 75 -17.30 11.83 15.20
CA LYS A 75 -18.51 11.08 15.52
C LYS A 75 -18.77 10.01 14.46
N GLY A 76 -18.84 8.75 14.90
CA GLY A 76 -19.07 7.60 14.03
C GLY A 76 -17.84 7.05 13.30
N LEU A 77 -16.67 7.69 13.39
CA LEU A 77 -15.45 7.18 12.75
C LEU A 77 -15.04 5.81 13.31
N GLU A 78 -15.13 5.60 14.63
CA GLU A 78 -14.83 4.30 15.26
C GLU A 78 -15.72 3.18 14.70
N LYS A 79 -17.03 3.45 14.54
CA LYS A 79 -17.98 2.52 13.93
C LYS A 79 -17.63 2.24 12.47
N PHE A 80 -17.30 3.27 11.68
CA PHE A 80 -16.90 3.09 10.28
C PHE A 80 -15.61 2.30 10.13
N VAL A 81 -14.60 2.54 10.98
CA VAL A 81 -13.36 1.77 11.00
C VAL A 81 -13.67 0.30 11.30
N LYS A 82 -14.47 0.02 12.34
CA LYS A 82 -14.86 -1.34 12.70
C LYS A 82 -15.58 -2.06 11.55
N LEU A 83 -16.58 -1.43 10.95
CA LEU A 83 -17.32 -1.99 9.81
C LEU A 83 -16.42 -2.24 8.59
N SER A 84 -15.52 -1.29 8.30
CA SER A 84 -14.56 -1.43 7.20
C SER A 84 -13.60 -2.60 7.43
N LEU A 85 -13.14 -2.79 8.66
CA LEU A 85 -12.28 -3.91 9.03
C LEU A 85 -13.00 -5.25 8.93
N ILE A 86 -14.21 -5.34 9.47
CA ILE A 86 -15.02 -6.57 9.39
C ILE A 86 -15.24 -6.94 7.93
N SER A 87 -15.66 -5.98 7.10
CA SER A 87 -15.89 -6.21 5.66
C SER A 87 -14.61 -6.69 4.96
N ASN A 88 -13.51 -5.96 5.12
CA ASN A 88 -12.27 -6.25 4.39
C ASN A 88 -11.60 -7.54 4.88
N LEU A 89 -11.54 -7.77 6.19
CA LEU A 89 -10.93 -8.99 6.72
C LEU A 89 -11.78 -10.22 6.37
N SER A 90 -13.11 -10.13 6.42
CA SER A 90 -13.98 -11.24 6.01
C SER A 90 -13.81 -11.61 4.54
N ARG A 91 -13.50 -10.62 3.69
CA ARG A 91 -13.38 -10.81 2.24
C ARG A 91 -12.00 -11.29 1.79
N PHE A 92 -10.94 -10.84 2.45
CA PHE A 92 -9.58 -11.02 1.95
C PHE A 92 -8.67 -11.84 2.88
N SER A 93 -9.12 -12.18 4.09
CA SER A 93 -8.37 -13.06 5.00
C SER A 93 -9.01 -14.45 5.09
N ASP A 94 -8.24 -15.41 5.58
CA ASP A 94 -8.71 -16.78 5.82
C ASP A 94 -9.45 -16.93 7.18
N TYR A 95 -9.64 -15.83 7.92
CA TYR A 95 -10.23 -15.83 9.26
C TYR A 95 -11.76 -15.75 9.23
N ASN A 96 -12.40 -16.41 10.20
CA ASN A 96 -13.78 -16.15 10.56
C ASN A 96 -13.85 -14.88 11.43
N ILE A 97 -14.36 -13.79 10.87
CA ILE A 97 -14.41 -12.49 11.54
C ILE A 97 -15.69 -12.35 12.35
N VAL A 98 -15.56 -11.86 13.59
CA VAL A 98 -16.70 -11.65 14.50
C VAL A 98 -16.66 -10.21 15.04
N ASP A 99 -17.78 -9.49 15.05
CA ASP A 99 -17.89 -8.26 15.84
C ASP A 99 -18.12 -8.63 17.31
N LEU A 100 -17.17 -8.27 18.18
CA LEU A 100 -17.27 -8.59 19.60
C LEU A 100 -18.48 -7.92 20.27
N ALA A 101 -18.89 -6.74 19.80
CA ALA A 101 -20.06 -6.06 20.34
C ALA A 101 -21.34 -6.83 20.02
N GLU A 102 -21.53 -7.23 18.77
CA GLU A 102 -22.67 -8.03 18.32
C GLU A 102 -22.68 -9.41 18.99
N PHE A 103 -21.53 -10.06 19.08
CA PHE A 103 -21.35 -11.31 19.82
C PHE A 103 -21.79 -11.18 21.29
N SER A 104 -21.31 -10.13 21.98
CA SER A 104 -21.69 -9.92 23.38
C SER A 104 -23.19 -9.69 23.55
N THR A 105 -23.85 -9.01 22.62
CA THR A 105 -25.31 -8.78 22.66
C THR A 105 -26.12 -10.04 22.32
N MET A 106 -25.61 -10.90 21.43
CA MET A 106 -26.27 -12.16 21.07
C MET A 106 -26.14 -13.22 22.18
N PHE A 107 -25.04 -13.17 22.94
CA PHE A 107 -24.71 -14.20 23.93
C PHE A 107 -24.73 -13.70 25.38
N SER A 108 -25.13 -12.45 25.67
CA SER A 108 -25.16 -11.89 27.03
C SER A 108 -26.07 -12.64 27.99
N ASP A 109 -27.18 -13.20 27.48
CA ASP A 109 -28.15 -13.93 28.29
C ASP A 109 -27.81 -15.43 28.41
N GLU A 110 -27.12 -16.00 27.42
CA GLU A 110 -26.75 -17.42 27.39
C GLU A 110 -25.36 -17.72 27.96
N LEU A 111 -24.44 -16.74 28.08
CA LEU A 111 -23.12 -16.97 28.70
C LEU A 111 -23.19 -17.40 30.18
N LYS A 112 -24.34 -17.24 30.85
CA LYS A 112 -24.61 -17.78 32.19
C LYS A 112 -25.26 -19.17 32.18
N SER A 113 -25.67 -19.69 31.03
CA SER A 113 -26.25 -21.02 30.86
C SER A 113 -26.06 -21.56 29.44
N ILE A 114 -24.87 -22.09 29.11
CA ILE A 114 -24.70 -22.88 27.89
C ILE A 114 -24.44 -24.34 28.28
N LYS A 115 -25.52 -25.13 28.29
CA LYS A 115 -25.52 -26.32 27.44
C LYS A 115 -26.00 -25.82 26.07
N PRO A 116 -25.20 -25.91 25.01
CA PRO A 116 -25.61 -25.44 23.69
C PRO A 116 -26.84 -26.23 23.24
N VAL A 117 -27.83 -25.56 22.67
CA VAL A 117 -28.97 -26.22 22.00
C VAL A 117 -28.37 -27.19 20.98
N GLY A 118 -28.74 -28.47 21.11
CA GLY A 118 -28.10 -29.56 20.38
C GLY A 118 -28.01 -29.26 18.88
N GLY A 119 -26.77 -29.17 18.37
CA GLY A 119 -26.46 -29.00 16.96
C GLY A 119 -25.69 -27.73 16.57
N MET A 120 -25.56 -26.72 17.43
CA MET A 120 -24.84 -25.48 17.12
C MET A 120 -23.58 -25.32 17.97
N SER A 121 -22.40 -25.53 17.37
CA SER A 121 -21.09 -25.31 17.98
C SER A 121 -20.59 -23.91 17.62
N ILE A 122 -20.74 -22.95 18.53
CA ILE A 122 -20.06 -21.64 18.41
C ILE A 122 -18.56 -21.93 18.53
N LYS A 123 -17.80 -21.70 17.46
CA LYS A 123 -16.34 -21.82 17.51
C LYS A 123 -15.82 -20.77 18.48
N GLU A 124 -15.03 -21.19 19.48
CA GLU A 124 -14.39 -20.30 20.44
C GLU A 124 -13.64 -19.15 19.70
N ILE A 125 -13.71 -17.93 20.25
CA ILE A 125 -12.92 -16.80 19.73
C ILE A 125 -11.45 -17.11 20.04
N ASP A 126 -10.60 -17.20 19.01
CA ASP A 126 -9.17 -17.50 19.19
C ASP A 126 -8.36 -16.25 19.54
N ALA A 127 -8.73 -15.10 18.97
CA ALA A 127 -8.05 -13.83 19.20
C ALA A 127 -8.97 -12.62 19.07
N VAL A 128 -8.59 -11.52 19.73
CA VAL A 128 -9.25 -10.22 19.68
C VAL A 128 -8.25 -9.16 19.20
N LEU A 129 -8.63 -8.39 18.18
CA LEU A 129 -7.89 -7.23 17.68
C LEU A 129 -8.48 -5.94 18.26
N ASN A 130 -7.67 -5.17 18.98
CA ASN A 130 -8.02 -3.85 19.50
C ASN A 130 -7.17 -2.78 18.84
N LEU A 131 -7.75 -1.61 18.58
CA LEU A 131 -7.09 -0.48 17.92
C LEU A 131 -7.21 0.80 18.73
N LYS A 132 -6.10 1.55 18.78
CA LYS A 132 -6.06 2.92 19.27
C LYS A 132 -5.58 3.82 18.15
N LEU A 133 -6.25 4.95 17.95
CA LEU A 133 -6.06 5.85 16.83
C LEU A 133 -5.79 7.28 17.31
N ALA A 134 -4.88 7.97 16.66
CA ALA A 134 -4.74 9.41 16.74
C ALA A 134 -4.84 9.99 15.32
N VAL A 135 -5.70 10.99 15.14
CA VAL A 135 -5.97 11.60 13.85
C VAL A 135 -5.71 13.09 13.93
N ARG A 136 -4.93 13.61 12.97
CA ARG A 136 -4.70 15.04 12.81
C ARG A 136 -5.06 15.46 11.39
N VAL A 137 -5.96 16.43 11.26
CA VAL A 137 -6.34 17.00 9.98
C VAL A 137 -5.73 18.39 9.86
N VAL A 138 -5.04 18.65 8.76
CA VAL A 138 -4.48 19.97 8.43
C VAL A 138 -5.17 20.47 7.18
N THR A 139 -5.82 21.62 7.27
CA THR A 139 -6.35 22.37 6.14
C THR A 139 -5.51 23.62 5.96
N GLN A 140 -4.92 23.79 4.79
CA GLN A 140 -4.14 24.96 4.43
C GLN A 140 -4.87 25.71 3.33
N ASN A 141 -5.18 26.97 3.59
CA ASN A 141 -5.73 27.89 2.60
C ASN A 141 -4.70 28.99 2.38
N GLY A 142 -4.49 29.41 1.14
CA GLY A 142 -3.62 30.54 0.94
C GLY A 142 -3.67 31.11 -0.46
N GLN A 143 -2.76 32.04 -0.70
CA GLN A 143 -2.56 32.66 -1.99
C GLN A 143 -1.08 32.72 -2.30
N PHE A 144 -0.71 32.48 -3.55
CA PHE A 144 0.64 32.69 -4.03
C PHE A 144 0.61 33.54 -5.29
N GLU A 145 1.69 34.27 -5.54
CA GLU A 145 1.84 35.05 -6.76
C GLU A 145 2.54 34.22 -7.83
N ARG A 146 2.00 34.27 -9.04
CA ARG A 146 2.58 33.63 -10.22
C ARG A 146 2.60 34.61 -11.37
N VAL A 147 3.70 34.62 -12.12
CA VAL A 147 3.74 35.35 -13.40
C VAL A 147 3.09 34.49 -14.47
N LYS A 148 2.05 35.00 -15.13
CA LYS A 148 1.42 34.38 -16.30
C LYS A 148 1.53 35.27 -17.51
N SER A 149 1.83 34.66 -18.65
CA SER A 149 1.89 35.33 -19.96
C SER A 149 0.52 35.29 -20.62
N PHE A 150 0.00 36.46 -20.98
CA PHE A 150 -1.25 36.62 -21.71
C PHE A 150 -0.92 37.04 -23.14
N SER A 151 -1.24 36.19 -24.11
CA SER A 151 -1.04 36.50 -25.53
C SER A 151 -2.38 36.69 -26.25
N ARG A 152 -2.51 37.77 -27.02
CA ARG A 152 -3.61 37.99 -27.96
C ARG A 152 -3.06 37.94 -29.38
N ARG A 153 -3.68 37.12 -30.24
CA ARG A 153 -3.36 37.03 -31.66
C ARG A 153 -4.57 37.45 -32.49
N THR A 154 -4.42 38.50 -33.30
CA THR A 154 -5.43 38.91 -34.29
C THR A 154 -4.98 38.39 -35.66
N SER A 155 -5.86 37.66 -36.35
CA SER A 155 -5.60 37.21 -37.72
C SER A 155 -6.60 37.81 -38.69
N ARG A 156 -6.11 38.23 -39.85
CA ARG A 156 -6.91 38.78 -40.94
C ARG A 156 -6.74 37.90 -42.17
N LYS A 157 -7.83 37.66 -42.89
CA LYS A 157 -7.79 36.93 -44.16
C LYS A 157 -7.22 37.85 -45.24
N VAL A 158 -6.10 37.46 -45.85
CA VAL A 158 -5.46 38.18 -46.95
C VAL A 158 -5.41 37.24 -48.15
N GLY A 159 -6.31 37.46 -49.11
CA GLY A 159 -6.57 36.51 -50.21
C GLY A 159 -7.20 35.21 -49.70
N LYS A 160 -6.64 34.05 -50.07
CA LYS A 160 -7.10 32.73 -49.61
C LYS A 160 -6.47 32.25 -48.29
N LYS A 161 -5.52 33.00 -47.71
CA LYS A 161 -4.78 32.59 -46.50
C LYS A 161 -5.07 33.52 -45.31
N TRP A 162 -5.19 32.94 -44.12
CA TRP A 162 -5.20 33.70 -42.88
C TRP A 162 -3.78 34.13 -42.55
N LYS A 163 -3.57 35.42 -42.31
CA LYS A 163 -2.30 35.96 -41.81
C LYS A 163 -2.52 36.61 -40.46
N THR A 164 -1.63 36.33 -39.52
CA THR A 164 -1.58 37.04 -38.25
C THR A 164 -1.15 38.48 -38.52
N VAL A 165 -1.97 39.44 -38.09
CA VAL A 165 -1.73 40.88 -38.28
C VAL A 165 -1.29 41.56 -37.00
N GLU A 166 -1.56 40.94 -35.86
CA GLU A 166 -1.20 41.47 -34.54
C GLU A 166 -0.93 40.30 -33.60
N HIS A 167 0.16 40.40 -32.86
CA HIS A 167 0.48 39.50 -31.76
C HIS A 167 1.02 40.32 -30.61
N ILE A 168 0.28 40.37 -29.50
CA ILE A 168 0.71 41.03 -28.27
C ILE A 168 0.84 39.94 -27.21
N SER A 169 1.97 39.93 -26.50
CA SER A 169 2.17 39.09 -25.32
C SER A 169 2.56 39.98 -24.16
N GLN A 170 1.90 39.81 -23.02
CA GLN A 170 2.19 40.56 -21.80
C GLN A 170 2.23 39.61 -20.61
N ASP A 171 3.31 39.70 -19.84
CA ASP A 171 3.42 39.01 -18.57
C ASP A 171 2.71 39.84 -17.49
N ARG A 172 1.88 39.16 -16.70
CA ARG A 172 1.21 39.76 -15.54
C ARG A 172 1.41 38.88 -14.33
N LYS A 173 1.73 39.52 -13.21
CA LYS A 173 1.67 38.88 -11.90
C LYS A 173 0.20 38.69 -11.53
N ILE A 174 -0.18 37.46 -11.25
CA ILE A 174 -1.53 37.12 -10.81
C ILE A 174 -1.44 36.42 -9.46
N THR A 175 -2.45 36.66 -8.62
CA THR A 175 -2.59 36.00 -7.32
C THR A 175 -3.50 34.79 -7.50
N GLU A 176 -2.96 33.60 -7.25
CA GLU A 176 -3.69 32.35 -7.34
C GLU A 176 -3.96 31.80 -5.93
N PRO A 177 -5.23 31.52 -5.58
CA PRO A 177 -5.52 30.85 -4.32
C PRO A 177 -5.22 29.36 -4.43
N TYR A 178 -4.79 28.78 -3.31
CA TYR A 178 -4.61 27.35 -3.15
C TYR A 178 -5.31 26.88 -1.87
N GLN A 179 -5.81 25.65 -1.91
CA GLN A 179 -6.29 24.95 -0.75
C GLN A 179 -5.77 23.52 -0.75
N THR A 180 -5.20 23.07 0.36
CA THR A 180 -4.85 21.66 0.57
C THR A 180 -5.49 21.16 1.87
N ARG A 181 -5.86 19.89 1.89
CA ARG A 181 -6.32 19.24 3.11
C ARG A 181 -5.69 17.86 3.23
N THR A 182 -5.07 17.59 4.36
CA THR A 182 -4.34 16.34 4.61
C THR A 182 -4.75 15.79 5.97
N ALA A 183 -4.87 14.46 6.07
CA ALA A 183 -5.09 13.78 7.34
C ALA A 183 -3.93 12.84 7.66
N SER A 184 -3.31 13.04 8.82
CA SER A 184 -2.32 12.14 9.39
C SER A 184 -3.00 11.19 10.38
N ILE A 185 -2.72 9.91 10.24
CA ILE A 185 -3.25 8.83 11.07
C ILE A 185 -2.07 8.15 11.75
N PHE A 186 -2.14 8.04 13.06
CA PHE A 186 -1.26 7.21 13.86
C PHE A 186 -2.12 6.12 14.50
N MET A 187 -1.72 4.87 14.36
CA MET A 187 -2.48 3.73 14.85
C MET A 187 -1.58 2.80 15.64
N THR A 188 -2.09 2.26 16.74
CA THR A 188 -1.51 1.10 17.42
C THR A 188 -2.54 -0.01 17.50
N GLY A 189 -2.16 -1.21 17.08
CA GLY A 189 -2.98 -2.41 17.19
C GLY A 189 -2.44 -3.37 18.25
N GLU A 190 -3.34 -3.96 19.01
CA GLU A 190 -3.07 -4.98 20.03
C GLU A 190 -3.86 -6.24 19.67
N LEU A 191 -3.14 -7.33 19.39
CA LEU A 191 -3.73 -8.63 19.13
C LEU A 191 -3.55 -9.53 20.35
N VAL A 192 -4.67 -10.03 20.86
CA VAL A 192 -4.72 -10.77 22.12
C VAL A 192 -5.32 -12.14 21.89
N LYS A 193 -4.60 -13.22 22.22
CA LYS A 193 -5.11 -14.60 22.17
C LYS A 193 -6.04 -14.86 23.33
N VAL A 194 -7.11 -15.59 23.05
CA VAL A 194 -8.01 -16.14 24.05
C VAL A 194 -7.90 -17.67 23.96
N SER A 195 -7.48 -18.31 25.04
CA SER A 195 -7.35 -19.77 25.10
C SER A 195 -7.76 -20.28 26.47
N GLY A 196 -8.82 -21.09 26.54
CA GLY A 196 -9.34 -21.66 27.79
C GLY A 196 -9.66 -20.60 28.85
N GLY A 197 -10.21 -19.44 28.44
CA GLY A 197 -10.52 -18.31 29.32
C GLY A 197 -9.31 -17.46 29.75
N LYS A 198 -8.08 -17.83 29.35
CA LYS A 198 -6.87 -17.02 29.58
C LYS A 198 -6.63 -16.08 28.40
N ILE A 199 -6.32 -14.84 28.74
CA ILE A 199 -6.05 -13.75 27.78
C ILE A 199 -4.54 -13.51 27.77
N ARG A 200 -3.90 -13.62 26.59
CA ARG A 200 -2.45 -13.37 26.42
C ARG A 200 -2.21 -12.45 25.23
N LEU A 201 -1.42 -11.39 25.43
CA LEU A 201 -0.96 -10.55 24.33
C LEU A 201 -0.10 -11.37 23.35
N LEU A 202 -0.50 -11.40 22.07
CA LEU A 202 0.26 -12.06 21.00
C LEU A 202 1.21 -11.08 20.32
N LYS A 203 0.67 -9.96 19.86
CA LYS A 203 1.41 -9.02 19.03
C LYS A 203 0.90 -7.60 19.27
N THR A 204 1.83 -6.65 19.21
CA THR A 204 1.50 -5.23 19.08
C THR A 204 2.13 -4.71 17.80
N PHE A 205 1.47 -3.76 17.15
CA PHE A 205 2.00 -3.10 15.96
C PHE A 205 1.60 -1.64 15.94
N SER A 206 2.38 -0.83 15.22
CA SER A 206 2.10 0.59 15.03
C SER A 206 2.22 0.94 13.55
N GLU A 207 1.34 1.82 13.08
CA GLU A 207 1.30 2.27 11.68
C GLU A 207 1.07 3.77 11.61
N VAL A 208 1.64 4.40 10.59
CA VAL A 208 1.46 5.82 10.30
C VAL A 208 1.13 6.00 8.84
N SER A 209 0.12 6.82 8.55
CA SER A 209 -0.26 7.15 7.19
C SER A 209 -0.64 8.61 7.05
N VAL A 210 -0.36 9.17 5.88
CA VAL A 210 -0.79 10.51 5.48
C VAL A 210 -1.69 10.38 4.27
N VAL A 211 -2.91 10.89 4.36
CA VAL A 211 -3.93 10.82 3.31
C VAL A 211 -4.20 12.23 2.79
N SER A 212 -4.01 12.43 1.49
CA SER A 212 -4.49 13.64 0.83
C SER A 212 -6.01 13.58 0.73
N MET A 213 -6.67 14.64 1.21
CA MET A 213 -8.12 14.82 1.15
C MET A 213 -8.54 15.71 -0.02
N GLY A 214 -7.59 15.98 -0.93
CA GLY A 214 -7.76 16.82 -2.11
C GLY A 214 -6.98 18.13 -2.03
N SER A 215 -6.75 18.71 -3.20
CA SER A 215 -6.21 20.06 -3.40
C SER A 215 -7.13 20.83 -4.33
N GLY A 216 -7.55 22.04 -3.94
CA GLY A 216 -8.35 22.93 -4.78
C GLY A 216 -7.51 24.11 -5.27
N PHE A 217 -7.39 24.26 -6.58
CA PHE A 217 -7.29 25.59 -7.20
C PHE A 217 -8.72 26.12 -7.35
N VAL A 218 -9.03 27.33 -6.88
CA VAL A 218 -10.32 27.96 -7.17
C VAL A 218 -10.07 29.35 -7.73
N PRO A 219 -10.01 29.53 -9.05
CA PRO A 219 -11.25 29.87 -9.76
C PRO A 219 -11.39 29.31 -11.19
N GLY A 220 -12.62 28.90 -11.54
CA GLY A 220 -13.02 28.47 -12.89
C GLY A 220 -13.02 26.95 -13.05
N SER A 221 -14.20 26.36 -12.91
CA SER A 221 -14.51 24.95 -13.18
C SER A 221 -13.77 24.42 -14.42
N PHE A 222 -12.81 23.52 -14.19
CA PHE A 222 -12.45 22.55 -15.22
C PHE A 222 -13.61 21.56 -15.27
N THR A 223 -14.63 21.86 -16.07
CA THR A 223 -15.57 20.84 -16.53
C THR A 223 -14.79 19.94 -17.48
N GLN A 224 -14.30 18.80 -17.00
CA GLN A 224 -14.25 17.63 -17.85
C GLN A 224 -15.68 17.13 -17.97
N SER A 225 -16.30 17.41 -19.12
CA SER A 225 -17.41 16.59 -19.57
C SER A 225 -16.93 15.14 -19.57
N VAL A 226 -17.67 14.28 -18.88
CA VAL A 226 -17.53 12.83 -19.00
C VAL A 226 -17.73 12.51 -20.47
N ASP A 227 -16.67 12.12 -21.17
CA ASP A 227 -16.81 11.48 -22.46
C ASP A 227 -17.66 10.23 -22.21
N GLY A 228 -18.85 10.23 -22.80
CA GLY A 228 -19.89 9.25 -22.53
C GLY A 228 -19.39 7.86 -22.86
N ASN A 229 -19.16 7.06 -21.81
CA ASN A 229 -19.39 5.62 -21.72
C ASN A 229 -18.90 5.08 -20.37
N TYR A 230 -19.58 5.46 -19.28
CA TYR A 230 -19.53 4.70 -18.03
C TYR A 230 -20.94 4.57 -17.46
N LEU A 231 -21.40 3.32 -17.32
CA LEU A 231 -22.68 2.96 -16.74
C LEU A 231 -22.70 3.35 -15.25
N SER A 232 -23.65 4.21 -14.87
CA SER A 232 -23.96 4.46 -13.47
C SER A 232 -24.50 3.19 -12.83
N PHE A 233 -23.82 2.63 -11.84
CA PHE A 233 -24.26 1.40 -11.15
C PHE A 233 -25.34 1.64 -10.07
N PHE A 234 -25.89 2.86 -9.96
CA PHE A 234 -26.89 3.18 -8.94
C PHE A 234 -28.16 3.73 -9.56
N ASN A 235 -28.92 2.84 -10.20
CA ASN A 235 -30.37 2.95 -10.27
C ASN A 235 -30.95 1.66 -9.69
N GLY A 236 -31.56 1.75 -8.50
CA GLY A 236 -32.36 0.67 -7.90
C GLY A 236 -31.62 -0.30 -6.96
N ASP A 237 -30.80 0.18 -6.04
CA ASP A 237 -30.22 -0.66 -4.98
C ASP A 237 -30.93 -0.37 -3.64
N ASP A 238 -31.59 -1.37 -3.04
CA ASP A 238 -32.40 -1.24 -1.83
C ASP A 238 -31.58 -1.35 -0.52
N ARG A 239 -30.28 -1.63 -0.61
CA ARG A 239 -29.39 -1.74 0.56
C ARG A 239 -29.24 -0.41 1.29
N SER A 240 -28.98 -0.48 2.60
CA SER A 240 -28.72 0.72 3.41
C SER A 240 -27.49 1.48 2.89
N LYS A 241 -27.41 2.78 3.19
CA LYS A 241 -26.28 3.63 2.77
C LYS A 241 -24.96 3.05 3.32
N GLU A 242 -25.01 2.51 4.52
CA GLU A 242 -23.91 1.86 5.24
C GLU A 242 -23.44 0.56 4.55
N GLU A 243 -24.36 -0.28 4.06
CA GLU A 243 -24.02 -1.51 3.31
C GLU A 243 -23.42 -1.24 1.94
N LYS A 244 -23.89 -0.20 1.25
CA LYS A 244 -23.32 0.21 -0.05
C LYS A 244 -21.88 0.70 0.11
N ILE A 245 -21.63 1.43 1.19
CA ILE A 245 -20.32 1.98 1.53
C ILE A 245 -19.32 0.89 1.93
N GLY A 246 -19.77 -0.15 2.66
CA GLY A 246 -18.93 -1.28 3.06
C GLY A 246 -18.49 -2.21 1.93
N ASN A 247 -19.12 -2.13 0.74
CA ASN A 247 -18.96 -3.07 -0.37
C ASN A 247 -18.17 -2.53 -1.58
N LEU A 248 -17.58 -1.33 -1.48
CA LEU A 248 -16.80 -0.74 -2.58
C LEU A 248 -15.55 -1.58 -2.90
N PRO A 249 -15.26 -1.89 -4.19
CA PRO A 249 -14.18 -2.79 -4.59
C PRO A 249 -12.76 -2.20 -4.41
N LEU A 250 -11.81 -3.11 -4.14
CA LEU A 250 -10.46 -2.90 -3.59
C LEU A 250 -9.41 -2.25 -4.53
N LEU A 251 -9.69 -2.05 -5.83
CA LEU A 251 -8.64 -1.75 -6.83
C LEU A 251 -8.95 -0.59 -7.80
N ALA A 252 -9.85 0.32 -7.45
CA ALA A 252 -10.14 1.50 -8.28
C ALA A 252 -10.05 2.81 -7.50
N LEU A 253 -8.94 2.98 -6.77
CA LEU A 253 -8.54 4.29 -6.27
C LEU A 253 -7.16 4.64 -6.83
N ASP A 254 -7.11 4.79 -8.15
CA ASP A 254 -6.34 5.91 -8.67
C ASP A 254 -6.76 7.17 -7.90
N HIS A 255 -5.84 8.11 -7.71
CA HIS A 255 -6.07 9.39 -7.02
C HIS A 255 -7.08 10.29 -7.76
N GLU A 256 -8.17 9.74 -8.28
CA GLU A 256 -9.34 10.46 -8.72
C GLU A 256 -9.97 11.12 -7.51
N THR A 257 -9.57 12.37 -7.32
CA THR A 257 -10.37 13.37 -6.67
C THR A 257 -11.73 13.39 -7.36
N LEU A 258 -12.66 12.55 -6.91
CA LEU A 258 -14.10 12.75 -7.12
C LEU A 258 -14.33 14.23 -6.86
N GLY A 259 -14.66 14.99 -7.90
CA GLY A 259 -14.70 16.46 -7.97
C GLY A 259 -15.62 17.11 -6.94
N THR A 260 -15.25 16.98 -5.68
CA THR A 260 -16.01 17.36 -4.50
C THR A 260 -15.07 18.19 -3.64
N LEU A 261 -15.60 19.31 -3.15
CA LEU A 261 -14.86 20.27 -2.33
C LEU A 261 -14.16 19.53 -1.17
N PRO A 262 -12.94 19.97 -0.77
CA PRO A 262 -12.15 19.36 0.32
C PRO A 262 -12.88 19.23 1.67
N ASN A 263 -14.05 19.85 1.81
CA ASN A 263 -14.74 20.13 3.07
C ASN A 263 -15.85 19.13 3.43
N GLY A 264 -16.16 18.12 2.59
CA GLY A 264 -17.19 17.13 2.91
C GLY A 264 -16.80 16.19 4.07
N SER A 265 -17.33 16.41 5.27
CA SER A 265 -17.04 15.60 6.47
C SER A 265 -17.34 14.11 6.31
N ALA A 266 -18.42 13.75 5.59
CA ALA A 266 -18.77 12.36 5.31
C ALA A 266 -17.73 11.64 4.43
N ASN A 267 -17.04 12.39 3.56
CA ASN A 267 -15.96 11.86 2.72
C ASN A 267 -14.70 11.56 3.56
N MET A 268 -14.49 12.32 4.63
CA MET A 268 -13.32 12.14 5.49
C MET A 268 -13.39 10.89 6.35
N SER A 269 -14.48 10.66 7.09
CA SER A 269 -14.58 9.46 7.94
C SER A 269 -14.46 8.18 7.12
N TYR A 270 -15.01 8.18 5.91
CA TYR A 270 -14.88 7.07 4.97
C TYR A 270 -13.43 6.86 4.51
N ARG A 271 -12.76 7.91 4.03
CA ARG A 271 -11.36 7.82 3.58
C ARG A 271 -10.43 7.36 4.70
N LEU A 272 -10.65 7.87 5.92
CA LEU A 272 -9.90 7.46 7.10
C LEU A 272 -10.15 5.99 7.45
N ALA A 273 -11.41 5.56 7.49
CA ALA A 273 -11.76 4.17 7.77
C ALA A 273 -11.16 3.20 6.75
N LEU A 274 -11.24 3.54 5.46
CA LEU A 274 -10.65 2.75 4.38
C LEU A 274 -9.12 2.69 4.51
N GLN A 275 -8.47 3.83 4.75
CA GLN A 275 -7.03 3.86 4.93
C GLN A 275 -6.58 3.04 6.14
N ILE A 276 -7.30 3.14 7.27
CA ILE A 276 -7.01 2.36 8.47
C ILE A 276 -7.13 0.86 8.18
N SER A 277 -8.18 0.45 7.47
CA SER A 277 -8.32 -0.95 7.04
C SER A 277 -7.17 -1.38 6.14
N ASN A 278 -6.73 -0.54 5.20
CA ASN A 278 -5.62 -0.83 4.30
C ASN A 278 -4.26 -0.94 5.03
N MET A 279 -4.07 -0.22 6.13
CA MET A 279 -2.88 -0.39 6.98
C MET A 279 -2.89 -1.74 7.73
N ILE A 280 -4.08 -2.27 8.03
CA ILE A 280 -4.23 -3.51 8.81
C ILE A 280 -4.22 -4.74 7.91
N LEU A 281 -4.87 -4.67 6.75
CA LEU A 281 -5.15 -5.82 5.91
C LEU A 281 -3.89 -6.66 5.57
N PRO A 282 -2.74 -6.07 5.18
CA PRO A 282 -1.54 -6.84 4.86
C PRO A 282 -1.00 -7.68 6.04
N LYS A 283 -1.35 -7.33 7.29
CA LYS A 283 -0.91 -8.09 8.48
C LYS A 283 -1.74 -9.34 8.75
N PHE A 284 -2.94 -9.42 8.16
CA PHE A 284 -3.94 -10.47 8.45
C PHE A 284 -4.41 -11.22 7.20
N ALA A 285 -4.27 -10.62 6.02
CA ALA A 285 -4.63 -11.22 4.74
C ALA A 285 -3.37 -11.54 3.94
N ARG A 286 -3.45 -12.56 3.09
CA ARG A 286 -2.45 -12.76 2.07
C ARG A 286 -2.54 -11.62 1.07
N TYR A 287 -1.42 -11.02 0.73
CA TYR A 287 -1.37 -9.95 -0.26
C TYR A 287 -0.24 -10.17 -1.25
N THR A 288 -0.46 -9.72 -2.47
CA THR A 288 0.52 -9.87 -3.56
C THR A 288 1.38 -8.63 -3.62
N VAL A 289 2.70 -8.83 -3.67
CA VAL A 289 3.66 -7.75 -3.93
C VAL A 289 4.50 -8.09 -5.14
N LEU A 290 4.98 -7.05 -5.81
CA LEU A 290 6.01 -7.20 -6.83
C LEU A 290 7.36 -7.43 -6.12
N ALA A 291 7.91 -8.63 -6.27
CA ALA A 291 9.25 -8.98 -5.82
C ALA A 291 10.26 -8.82 -6.97
N THR A 292 11.49 -8.48 -6.63
CA THR A 292 12.62 -8.50 -7.55
C THR A 292 13.74 -9.28 -6.89
N ARG A 293 14.24 -10.30 -7.57
CA ARG A 293 15.32 -11.17 -7.09
C ARG A 293 16.48 -11.12 -8.06
N THR A 294 17.69 -11.04 -7.54
CA THR A 294 18.90 -11.20 -8.36
C THR A 294 19.06 -12.68 -8.70
N ILE A 295 19.30 -13.02 -9.95
CA ILE A 295 19.58 -14.40 -10.35
C ILE A 295 21.04 -14.70 -9.98
N ASP A 296 21.28 -15.77 -9.25
CA ASP A 296 22.65 -16.15 -8.89
C ASP A 296 23.30 -16.88 -10.07
N SER A 297 24.33 -16.27 -10.67
CA SER A 297 25.02 -16.82 -11.82
C SER A 297 25.96 -17.99 -11.49
N GLY A 298 26.22 -18.28 -10.20
CA GLY A 298 27.06 -19.39 -9.78
C GLY A 298 26.37 -20.76 -9.83
N GLY A 299 25.05 -20.80 -10.02
CA GLY A 299 24.30 -22.05 -10.21
C GLY A 299 24.46 -22.68 -11.60
N ASP A 300 23.67 -23.71 -11.89
CA ASP A 300 23.66 -24.40 -13.18
C ASP A 300 23.38 -23.44 -14.35
N GLU A 301 24.24 -23.49 -15.37
CA GLU A 301 24.21 -22.55 -16.49
C GLU A 301 22.88 -22.61 -17.27
N ALA A 302 22.33 -23.82 -17.46
CA ALA A 302 21.08 -23.99 -18.21
C ALA A 302 19.89 -23.45 -17.42
N ALA A 303 19.83 -23.73 -16.11
CA ALA A 303 18.81 -23.18 -15.23
C ALA A 303 18.88 -21.65 -15.14
N VAL A 304 20.08 -21.08 -14.99
CA VAL A 304 20.31 -19.64 -14.98
C VAL A 304 19.85 -19.00 -16.29
N ASN A 305 20.16 -19.60 -17.45
CA ASN A 305 19.69 -19.10 -18.74
C ASN A 305 18.15 -19.15 -18.87
N TYR A 306 17.50 -20.19 -18.33
CA TYR A 306 16.04 -20.23 -18.27
C TYR A 306 15.46 -19.11 -17.39
N LEU A 307 16.09 -18.81 -16.25
CA LEU A 307 15.67 -17.70 -15.38
C LEU A 307 15.83 -16.34 -16.06
N LYS A 308 16.93 -16.10 -16.78
CA LYS A 308 17.12 -14.85 -17.55
C LYS A 308 16.06 -14.65 -18.64
N GLN A 309 15.50 -15.73 -19.16
CA GLN A 309 14.40 -15.73 -20.14
C GLN A 309 13.00 -15.76 -19.49
N ALA A 310 12.92 -15.62 -18.15
CA ALA A 310 11.69 -15.76 -17.36
C ALA A 310 10.95 -17.11 -17.55
N ARG A 311 11.66 -18.17 -17.96
CA ARG A 311 11.12 -19.53 -18.14
C ARG A 311 11.18 -20.30 -16.82
N VAL A 312 10.48 -19.79 -15.82
CA VAL A 312 10.55 -20.24 -14.42
C VAL A 312 10.29 -21.74 -14.24
N MET A 313 9.28 -22.30 -14.90
CA MET A 313 8.97 -23.75 -14.78
C MET A 313 10.12 -24.64 -15.28
N LYS A 314 10.76 -24.26 -16.41
CA LYS A 314 11.89 -25.03 -16.96
C LYS A 314 13.13 -24.94 -16.07
N ALA A 315 13.38 -23.76 -15.50
CA ALA A 315 14.46 -23.57 -14.53
C ALA A 315 14.22 -24.44 -13.29
N LYS A 316 13.00 -24.43 -12.74
CA LYS A 316 12.59 -25.26 -11.60
C LYS A 316 12.86 -26.74 -11.87
N GLU A 317 12.29 -27.29 -12.94
CA GLU A 317 12.45 -28.71 -13.32
C GLU A 317 13.93 -29.09 -13.46
N LYS A 318 14.72 -28.22 -14.09
CA LYS A 318 16.15 -28.47 -14.28
C LYS A 318 16.92 -28.51 -12.96
N ILE A 319 16.65 -27.56 -12.06
CA ILE A 319 17.33 -27.52 -10.76
C ILE A 319 16.88 -28.68 -9.87
N GLU A 320 15.61 -29.08 -9.92
CA GLU A 320 15.11 -30.25 -9.17
C GLU A 320 15.76 -31.57 -9.64
N GLU A 321 15.94 -31.74 -10.97
CA GLU A 321 16.68 -32.86 -11.54
C GLU A 321 18.11 -32.92 -10.94
N ILE A 322 18.81 -31.78 -10.90
CA ILE A 322 20.18 -31.68 -10.38
C ILE A 322 20.24 -32.00 -8.88
N ILE A 323 19.33 -31.46 -8.08
CA ILE A 323 19.38 -31.65 -6.62
C ILE A 323 18.95 -33.08 -6.23
N SER A 324 18.18 -33.76 -7.06
CA SER A 324 17.74 -35.14 -6.81
C SER A 324 18.87 -36.18 -6.81
N SER A 325 20.02 -35.89 -7.42
CA SER A 325 21.20 -36.77 -7.45
C SER A 325 22.16 -36.60 -6.25
N THR A 326 21.82 -35.75 -5.27
CA THR A 326 22.51 -35.51 -3.97
C THR A 326 23.95 -34.95 -3.99
N GLU A 327 24.75 -35.16 -5.04
CA GLU A 327 26.15 -34.67 -5.09
C GLU A 327 26.29 -33.21 -5.57
N ASP A 328 25.26 -32.61 -6.19
CA ASP A 328 25.34 -31.27 -6.82
C ASP A 328 24.47 -30.20 -6.13
N LYS A 329 24.18 -30.38 -4.83
CA LYS A 329 23.37 -29.45 -4.04
C LYS A 329 24.19 -28.23 -3.61
N SER A 330 24.22 -27.19 -4.44
CA SER A 330 24.90 -25.91 -4.16
C SER A 330 23.97 -24.85 -3.55
N ALA A 331 24.54 -23.87 -2.85
CA ALA A 331 23.78 -22.75 -2.27
C ALA A 331 23.07 -21.93 -3.36
N GLU A 332 23.73 -21.71 -4.49
CA GLU A 332 23.25 -20.95 -5.65
C GLU A 332 22.09 -21.66 -6.34
N ASN A 333 22.18 -22.98 -6.51
CA ASN A 333 21.10 -23.79 -7.07
C ASN A 333 19.87 -23.79 -6.15
N LEU A 334 20.06 -23.94 -4.84
CA LEU A 334 18.95 -23.85 -3.88
C LEU A 334 18.31 -22.47 -3.86
N TYR A 335 19.12 -21.41 -3.92
CA TYR A 335 18.63 -20.04 -4.00
C TYR A 335 17.83 -19.81 -5.29
N ASN A 336 18.36 -20.20 -6.44
CA ASN A 336 17.66 -20.07 -7.73
C ASN A 336 16.38 -20.93 -7.79
N LEU A 337 16.35 -22.10 -7.13
CA LEU A 337 15.12 -22.88 -6.96
C LEU A 337 14.11 -22.16 -6.06
N GLY A 338 14.58 -21.51 -5.00
CA GLY A 338 13.78 -20.65 -4.14
C GLY A 338 13.10 -19.52 -4.94
N ILE A 339 13.84 -18.84 -5.82
CA ILE A 339 13.27 -17.86 -6.76
C ILE A 339 12.15 -18.48 -7.60
N CYS A 340 12.34 -19.70 -8.10
CA CYS A 340 11.34 -20.36 -8.92
C CYS A 340 10.04 -20.62 -8.15
N TYR A 341 10.14 -21.19 -6.95
CA TYR A 341 8.97 -21.46 -6.11
C TYR A 341 8.28 -20.16 -5.67
N GLU A 342 9.05 -19.10 -5.37
CA GLU A 342 8.50 -17.80 -5.02
C GLU A 342 7.70 -17.20 -6.20
N ALA A 343 8.27 -17.25 -7.41
CA ALA A 343 7.64 -16.75 -8.64
C ALA A 343 6.40 -17.55 -9.08
N LEU A 344 6.31 -18.82 -8.66
CA LEU A 344 5.15 -19.68 -8.89
C LEU A 344 4.07 -19.55 -7.82
N GLY A 345 4.23 -18.64 -6.86
CA GLY A 345 3.24 -18.40 -5.81
C GLY A 345 3.35 -19.34 -4.61
N GLU A 346 4.48 -20.03 -4.45
CA GLU A 346 4.78 -20.96 -3.35
C GLU A 346 5.86 -20.41 -2.40
N PRO A 347 5.63 -19.25 -1.75
CA PRO A 347 6.62 -18.55 -0.93
C PRO A 347 7.07 -19.35 0.29
N ARG A 348 6.25 -20.27 0.80
CA ARG A 348 6.59 -21.13 1.95
C ARG A 348 7.69 -22.12 1.59
N ILE A 349 7.60 -22.71 0.40
CA ILE A 349 8.64 -23.60 -0.14
C ILE A 349 9.89 -22.78 -0.43
N ALA A 350 9.73 -21.58 -1.00
CA ALA A 350 10.85 -20.67 -1.25
C ALA A 350 11.63 -20.33 0.05
N ILE A 351 10.94 -20.02 1.15
CA ILE A 351 11.59 -19.76 2.45
C ILE A 351 12.43 -20.96 2.89
N GLN A 352 11.90 -22.19 2.81
CA GLN A 352 12.65 -23.39 3.20
C GLN A 352 13.91 -23.58 2.36
N LEU A 353 13.81 -23.35 1.04
CA LEU A 353 14.93 -23.43 0.12
C LEU A 353 15.98 -22.34 0.37
N TYR A 354 15.55 -21.11 0.64
CA TYR A 354 16.45 -20.02 1.01
C TYR A 354 17.13 -20.28 2.36
N GLU A 355 16.41 -20.78 3.37
CA GLU A 355 17.00 -21.18 4.66
C GLU A 355 18.04 -22.30 4.47
N GLU A 356 17.79 -23.22 3.53
CA GLU A 356 18.75 -24.26 3.20
C GLU A 356 19.97 -23.72 2.46
N ALA A 357 19.79 -22.81 1.49
CA ALA A 357 20.88 -22.11 0.83
C ALA A 357 21.74 -21.34 1.84
N LEU A 358 21.12 -20.66 2.81
CA LEU A 358 21.82 -19.91 3.86
C LEU A 358 22.64 -20.83 4.78
N ARG A 359 22.20 -22.07 5.02
CA ARG A 359 22.97 -23.05 5.80
C ARG A 359 24.22 -23.53 5.05
N LEU A 360 24.24 -23.48 3.72
CA LEU A 360 25.40 -23.84 2.90
C LEU A 360 26.35 -22.65 2.72
N ASP A 361 25.82 -21.44 2.60
CA ASP A 361 26.57 -20.19 2.54
C ASP A 361 25.91 -19.11 3.42
N GLU A 362 26.40 -18.99 4.65
CA GLU A 362 25.87 -18.06 5.65
C GLU A 362 26.09 -16.58 5.26
N ALA A 363 26.99 -16.30 4.33
CA ALA A 363 27.33 -14.95 3.88
C ALA A 363 26.62 -14.56 2.56
N ASN A 364 25.75 -15.43 2.01
CA ASN A 364 25.07 -15.15 0.76
C ASN A 364 24.09 -13.98 0.91
N SER A 365 24.49 -12.80 0.42
CA SER A 365 23.70 -11.58 0.52
C SER A 365 22.36 -11.67 -0.21
N ASN A 366 22.30 -12.40 -1.33
CA ASN A 366 21.08 -12.56 -2.12
C ASN A 366 20.03 -13.38 -1.34
N VAL A 367 20.48 -14.42 -0.63
CA VAL A 367 19.64 -15.26 0.24
C VAL A 367 19.15 -14.46 1.44
N ILE A 368 20.05 -13.73 2.11
CA ILE A 368 19.68 -12.87 3.26
C ILE A 368 18.66 -11.81 2.84
N GLU A 369 18.86 -11.17 1.69
CA GLU A 369 17.90 -10.20 1.14
C GLU A 369 16.54 -10.83 0.83
N ALA A 370 16.52 -12.01 0.20
CA ALA A 370 15.29 -12.71 -0.14
C ALA A 370 14.51 -13.16 1.11
N LEU A 371 15.18 -13.75 2.10
CA LEU A 371 14.60 -14.12 3.39
C LEU A 371 14.11 -12.89 4.14
N GLY A 372 14.94 -11.85 4.25
CA GLY A 372 14.57 -10.58 4.87
C GLY A 372 13.34 -9.96 4.20
N ALA A 373 13.24 -9.98 2.87
CA ALA A 373 12.08 -9.46 2.15
C ALA A 373 10.79 -10.27 2.40
N LEU A 374 10.90 -11.58 2.61
CA LEU A 374 9.76 -12.46 2.91
C LEU A 374 9.40 -12.46 4.39
N GLN A 375 10.37 -12.29 5.30
CA GLN A 375 10.19 -12.37 6.76
C GLN A 375 10.02 -10.99 7.44
N ASN A 376 10.66 -9.91 6.98
CA ASN A 376 10.43 -8.56 7.54
C ASN A 376 9.09 -7.95 7.10
N LYS A 377 8.47 -8.48 6.04
CA LYS A 377 7.08 -8.14 5.69
C LYS A 377 6.04 -8.90 6.53
N ILE A 378 6.53 -9.80 7.39
CA ILE A 378 5.77 -10.61 8.33
C ILE A 378 5.82 -10.02 9.77
N LEU A 379 6.90 -9.31 10.13
CA LEU A 379 7.02 -8.55 11.38
C LEU A 379 6.23 -7.25 11.30
#